data_AF-A0A4Y2KVW1-F1
#
_entry.id   AF-A0A4Y2KVW1-F1
#
_cell.length_a   1.000
_cell.length_b   1.000
_cell.length_c   1.000
_cell.angle_alpha   90.00
_cell.angle_beta   90.00
_cell.angle_gamma   90.00
#
_symmetry.space_group_name_H-M   'P 1'
#
loop_
_entity.id
_entity.type
_entity.pdbx_description
1 polymer ?
#
loop_
_entity_poly.entity_id
_entity_poly.type
_entity_poly.pdbx_seq_one_letter_code
_entity_poly.pdbx_strand_id
1 'polypeptide(L)'
;WTLDPRSFVVRAGDVIRDNGYQVNVTKIILHEEFVPRQYYNDIAILTLENEVQPLNRPVCLPSPELSITNLAGANTTLLGWGHTSYGKHKCVFPLIDFIT
;
A
#
# COMPACT_ATOMS: atom_id res chain seq x y z
N TRP A 1 6.27 16.60 7.19
CA TRP A 1 6.54 15.24 7.70
C TRP A 1 7.41 14.54 6.66
N THR A 2 8.51 13.93 7.07
CA THR A 2 9.44 13.26 6.15
C THR A 2 9.67 11.84 6.65
N LEU A 3 9.41 10.86 5.79
CA LEU A 3 9.64 9.45 6.08
C LEU A 3 11.01 9.04 5.53
N ASP A 4 11.74 8.21 6.28
CA ASP A 4 13.00 7.61 5.83
C ASP A 4 12.69 6.30 5.08
N PRO A 5 12.96 6.19 3.77
CA PRO A 5 12.74 4.97 2.99
C PRO A 5 13.40 3.73 3.59
N ARG A 6 14.53 3.90 4.31
CA ARG A 6 15.28 2.79 4.92
C ARG A 6 14.54 2.13 6.08
N SER A 7 13.50 2.76 6.60
CA SER A 7 12.64 2.18 7.64
C SER A 7 11.61 1.19 7.07
N PHE A 8 11.58 0.97 5.75
CA PHE A 8 10.56 0.21 5.06
C PHE A 8 11.16 -0.87 4.14
N VAL A 9 10.49 -2.02 4.10
CA VAL A 9 10.74 -3.10 3.15
C VAL A 9 9.39 -3.60 2.64
N VAL A 10 9.30 -3.86 1.34
CA VAL A 10 8.12 -4.47 0.73
C VAL A 10 8.37 -5.95 0.56
N ARG A 11 7.40 -6.78 0.95
CA ARG A 11 7.43 -8.23 0.70
C ARG A 11 6.31 -8.59 -0.26
N ALA A 12 6.63 -9.33 -1.31
CA ALA A 12 5.64 -9.67 -2.33
C ALA A 12 5.90 -11.05 -2.97
N GLY A 13 4.92 -11.54 -3.74
CA GLY A 13 5.03 -12.77 -4.54
C GLY A 13 4.69 -14.08 -3.85
N ASP A 14 4.08 -14.08 -2.66
CA ASP A 14 3.67 -15.31 -1.99
C ASP A 14 2.35 -15.12 -1.21
N VAL A 15 1.60 -16.21 -1.05
CA VAL A 15 0.38 -16.28 -0.24
C VAL A 15 0.74 -16.45 1.25
N ILE A 16 1.89 -17.05 1.54
CA ILE A 16 2.42 -17.17 2.91
C ILE A 16 3.12 -15.85 3.24
N ARG A 17 2.55 -15.12 4.21
CA ARG A 17 2.98 -13.77 4.62
C ARG A 17 4.49 -13.59 4.72
N ASP A 18 5.19 -14.57 5.30
CA ASP A 18 6.62 -14.43 5.62
C ASP A 18 7.55 -15.05 4.55
N ASN A 19 6.98 -15.66 3.50
CA ASN A 19 7.75 -16.38 2.46
C ASN A 19 8.01 -15.57 1.19
N GLY A 20 7.35 -14.41 1.01
CA GLY A 20 7.57 -13.56 -0.17
C GLY A 20 8.98 -12.96 -0.23
N TYR A 21 9.40 -12.57 -1.44
CA TYR A 21 10.69 -11.91 -1.66
C TYR A 21 10.65 -10.48 -1.10
N GLN A 22 11.77 -10.03 -0.54
CA GLN A 22 11.90 -8.70 0.06
C GLN A 22 12.54 -7.72 -0.94
N VAL A 23 12.00 -6.51 -1.02
CA VAL A 23 12.51 -5.43 -1.85
C VAL A 23 12.58 -4.15 -1.03
N ASN A 24 13.72 -3.48 -1.07
CA ASN A 24 13.91 -2.22 -0.37
C ASN A 24 13.14 -1.08 -1.04
N VAL A 25 12.83 -0.05 -0.26
CA VAL A 25 12.20 1.18 -0.71
C VAL A 25 13.26 2.25 -0.89
N THR A 26 13.27 2.92 -2.04
CA THR A 26 14.23 4.00 -2.36
C THR A 26 13.62 5.39 -2.19
N LYS A 27 12.30 5.51 -2.35
CA LYS A 27 11.59 6.80 -2.24
C LYS A 27 10.17 6.57 -1.71
N ILE A 28 9.73 7.50 -0.87
CA ILE A 28 8.36 7.59 -0.37
C ILE A 28 7.82 8.97 -0.76
N ILE A 29 6.68 9.00 -1.44
CA ILE A 29 5.95 10.22 -1.80
C ILE A 29 4.59 10.14 -1.11
N LEU A 30 4.37 11.00 -0.13
CA LEU A 30 3.05 11.19 0.47
C LEU A 30 2.22 12.12 -0.40
N HIS A 31 0.91 11.94 -0.42
CA HIS A 31 0.03 12.94 -1.03
C HIS A 31 0.27 14.32 -0.40
N GLU A 32 0.41 15.35 -1.23
CA GLU A 32 0.78 16.70 -0.79
C GLU A 32 -0.25 17.29 0.19
N GLU A 33 -1.52 16.92 0.01
CA GLU A 33 -2.65 17.32 0.84
C GLU A 33 -3.04 16.29 1.91
N PHE A 34 -2.15 15.36 2.27
CA PHE A 34 -2.41 14.39 3.34
C PHE A 34 -2.59 15.09 4.70
N VAL A 35 -3.66 14.74 5.43
CA VAL A 35 -3.95 15.30 6.77
C VAL A 35 -3.87 14.20 7.86
N PRO A 36 -2.75 14.05 8.60
CA PRO A 36 -2.45 12.92 9.49
C PRO A 36 -3.43 12.63 10.64
N ARG A 37 -4.35 13.54 10.94
CA ARG A 37 -5.36 13.37 12.01
C ARG A 37 -6.77 13.14 11.50
N GLN A 38 -7.01 13.50 10.25
CA GLN A 38 -8.32 13.44 9.60
C GLN A 38 -8.35 12.36 8.52
N TYR A 39 -7.18 11.79 8.18
CA TYR A 39 -7.01 10.77 7.14
C TYR A 39 -7.52 11.23 5.77
N TYR A 40 -7.58 12.55 5.55
CA TYR A 40 -7.84 13.08 4.22
C TYR A 40 -6.64 12.79 3.32
N ASN A 41 -6.94 12.35 2.10
CA ASN A 41 -5.96 12.00 1.08
C ASN A 41 -4.93 10.99 1.57
N ASP A 42 -5.41 9.91 2.21
CA ASP A 42 -4.58 8.84 2.74
C ASP A 42 -4.06 7.93 1.61
N ILE A 43 -3.06 8.43 0.88
CA ILE A 43 -2.41 7.73 -0.21
C ILE A 43 -0.92 8.10 -0.28
N ALA A 44 -0.10 7.10 -0.57
CA ALA A 44 1.33 7.26 -0.76
C ALA A 44 1.84 6.39 -1.92
N ILE A 45 2.90 6.85 -2.59
CA ILE A 45 3.60 6.10 -3.63
C ILE A 45 4.97 5.70 -3.10
N LEU A 46 5.28 4.40 -3.20
CA LEU A 46 6.60 3.87 -2.90
C LEU A 46 7.34 3.52 -4.19
N THR A 47 8.60 3.96 -4.29
CA THR A 47 9.51 3.51 -5.33
C THR A 47 10.39 2.39 -4.78
N LEU A 48 10.37 1.24 -5.44
CA LEU A 48 11.16 0.07 -5.08
C LEU A 48 12.59 0.18 -5.64
N GLU A 49 13.54 -0.46 -4.98
CA GLU A 49 14.94 -0.54 -5.44
C GLU A 49 15.08 -1.41 -6.69
N ASN A 50 14.34 -2.51 -6.75
CA ASN A 50 14.39 -3.48 -7.84
C ASN A 50 13.00 -3.79 -8.37
N GLU A 51 12.93 -4.19 -9.63
CA GLU A 51 11.69 -4.73 -10.19
C GLU A 51 11.28 -6.01 -9.46
N VAL A 52 9.97 -6.11 -9.27
CA VAL A 52 9.29 -7.26 -8.73
C VAL A 52 9.20 -8.33 -9.82
N GLN A 53 9.56 -9.58 -9.52
CA GLN A 53 9.59 -10.68 -10.51
C GLN A 53 8.24 -10.88 -11.25
N PRO A 54 8.26 -11.33 -12.52
CA PRO A 54 7.14 -11.24 -13.47
C PRO A 54 5.91 -12.10 -13.16
N LEU A 55 5.94 -12.96 -12.13
CA LEU A 55 4.73 -13.66 -11.65
C LEU A 55 3.72 -12.72 -10.98
N ASN A 56 4.13 -11.50 -10.66
CA ASN A 56 3.28 -10.52 -9.99
C ASN A 56 2.75 -9.51 -11.02
N ARG A 57 1.53 -9.76 -11.50
CA ARG A 57 0.82 -8.80 -12.36
C ARG A 57 0.33 -7.63 -11.48
N PRO A 58 0.62 -6.38 -11.85
CA PRO A 58 0.08 -5.23 -11.12
C PRO A 58 -1.45 -5.19 -11.22
N VAL A 59 -2.09 -4.61 -10.22
CA VAL A 59 -3.50 -4.25 -10.29
C VAL A 59 -3.68 -3.06 -11.23
N CYS A 60 -4.78 -3.04 -11.98
CA CYS A 60 -5.11 -1.92 -12.84
C CYS A 60 -5.55 -0.71 -11.99
N LEU A 61 -5.13 0.48 -12.41
CA LEU A 61 -5.76 1.72 -11.92
C LEU A 61 -7.15 1.88 -12.55
N PRO A 62 -8.09 2.54 -11.85
CA PRO A 62 -9.41 2.80 -12.40
C PRO A 62 -9.32 3.62 -13.69
N SER A 63 -10.10 3.24 -14.70
CA SER A 63 -10.24 4.05 -15.90
C SER A 63 -10.97 5.36 -15.57
N PRO A 64 -10.85 6.41 -16.41
CA PRO A 64 -11.57 7.67 -16.20
C PRO A 64 -13.09 7.51 -16.10
N GLU A 65 -13.66 6.50 -16.76
CA GLU A 65 -15.09 6.19 -16.67
C GLU A 65 -15.44 5.55 -15.33
N LEU A 66 -14.58 4.64 -14.84
CA LEU A 66 -14.79 3.98 -13.56
C LEU A 66 -14.65 4.95 -12.39
N SER A 67 -13.78 5.96 -12.48
CA SER A 67 -13.53 6.93 -11.41
C SER A 67 -14.72 7.84 -11.09
N ILE A 68 -15.63 8.03 -12.06
CA ILE A 68 -16.86 8.82 -11.88
C ILE A 68 -18.11 7.95 -11.73
N THR A 69 -17.97 6.63 -11.84
CA THR A 69 -19.08 5.69 -11.72
C THR A 69 -19.43 5.47 -10.25
N ASN A 70 -20.71 5.47 -9.92
CA ASN A 70 -21.16 5.08 -8.59
C ASN A 70 -21.08 3.54 -8.45
N LEU A 71 -20.18 3.08 -7.58
CA LEU A 71 -19.95 1.65 -7.31
C LEU A 71 -20.77 1.11 -6.12
N ALA A 72 -21.68 1.91 -5.55
CA ALA A 72 -22.53 1.46 -4.46
C ALA A 72 -23.37 0.24 -4.87
N GLY A 73 -23.30 -0.83 -4.07
CA GLY A 73 -24.00 -2.09 -4.34
C GLY A 73 -23.29 -3.02 -5.34
N ALA A 74 -22.15 -2.61 -5.91
CA ALA A 74 -21.31 -3.50 -6.71
C ALA A 74 -20.62 -4.54 -5.82
N ASN A 75 -20.48 -5.76 -6.32
CA ASN A 75 -19.67 -6.78 -5.65
C ASN A 75 -18.20 -6.39 -5.71
N THR A 76 -17.52 -6.46 -4.57
CA THR A 76 -16.08 -6.20 -4.44
C THR A 76 -15.39 -7.33 -3.69
N THR A 77 -14.10 -7.51 -3.94
CA THR A 77 -13.28 -8.53 -3.29
C THR A 77 -12.25 -7.83 -2.41
N LEU A 78 -12.28 -8.11 -1.11
CA LEU A 78 -11.26 -7.67 -0.17
C LEU A 78 -10.29 -8.82 0.10
N LEU A 79 -8.99 -8.57 -0.01
CA LEU A 79 -7.93 -9.55 0.19
C LEU A 79 -6.91 -9.03 1.20
N GLY A 80 -6.37 -9.92 2.03
CA GLY A 80 -5.31 -9.58 2.99
C GLY A 80 -5.10 -10.66 4.05
N TRP A 81 -4.08 -10.48 4.89
CA TRP A 81 -3.73 -11.39 5.99
C TRP A 81 -4.34 -10.98 7.35
N GLY A 82 -5.39 -10.15 7.35
CA GLY A 82 -6.10 -9.78 8.57
C GLY A 82 -5.29 -8.93 9.57
N HIS A 83 -4.33 -8.12 9.09
CA HIS A 83 -3.63 -7.18 9.95
C HIS A 83 -4.50 -5.95 10.22
N THR A 84 -5.11 -5.89 11.41
CA THR A 84 -6.05 -4.81 11.80
C THR A 84 -5.49 -3.85 12.85
N SER A 85 -4.25 -4.05 13.31
CA SER A 85 -3.65 -3.20 14.34
C SER A 85 -3.10 -1.90 13.75
N TYR A 86 -3.69 -0.78 14.17
CA TYR A 86 -3.21 0.58 13.87
C TYR A 86 -2.43 1.16 15.07
N GLY A 87 -1.19 1.58 14.83
CA GLY A 87 -0.54 2.64 15.62
C GLY A 87 -0.38 2.48 17.14
N LYS A 88 -0.29 1.29 17.73
CA LYS A 88 0.02 1.14 19.17
C LYS A 88 1.14 0.15 19.47
N HIS A 89 2.30 0.73 19.79
CA HIS A 89 3.47 0.18 20.49
C HIS A 89 4.30 -0.94 19.80
N LYS A 90 5.52 -0.54 19.43
CA LYS A 90 6.74 -1.33 19.12
C LYS A 90 6.71 -2.19 17.84
N CYS A 91 7.66 -1.88 16.94
CA CYS A 91 8.19 -2.73 15.89
C CYS A 91 7.16 -3.55 15.10
N VAL A 92 6.33 -2.88 14.30
CA VAL A 92 5.69 -3.51 13.14
C VAL A 92 5.79 -2.51 12.00
N PHE A 93 6.24 -3.00 10.85
CA PHE A 93 6.49 -2.29 9.61
C PHE A 93 5.46 -1.17 9.37
N PRO A 94 5.88 0.06 9.06
CA PRO A 94 4.92 1.13 8.85
C PRO A 94 4.12 0.80 7.58
N LEU A 95 2.79 0.84 7.74
CA LEU A 95 1.80 0.55 6.72
C LEU A 95 2.08 1.35 5.43
N ILE A 96 1.90 0.69 4.29
CA ILE A 96 1.31 1.32 3.11
C ILE A 96 -0.12 0.81 3.15
N ASP A 97 -1.04 1.65 3.61
CA ASP A 97 -2.46 1.34 3.51
C ASP A 97 -2.82 1.25 2.02
N PHE A 98 -3.18 0.05 1.57
CA PHE A 98 -3.93 -0.10 0.33
C PHE A 98 -5.39 0.23 0.65
N ILE A 99 -5.70 1.53 0.62
CA ILE A 99 -7.01 2.17 0.53
C ILE A 99 -8.03 1.68 1.59
N THR A 100 -8.22 2.47 2.64
CA THR A 100 -9.50 2.55 3.36
C THR A 100 -10.27 3.78 2.89
#